data_AF-A0A7X7KYW4-F1
#
_entry.id   AF-A0A7X7KYW4-F1
#
_cell.length_a   1.000
_cell.length_b   1.000
_cell.length_c   1.000
_cell.angle_alpha   90.00
_cell.angle_beta   90.00
_cell.angle_gamma   90.00
#
_symmetry.space_group_name_H-M   'P 1'
#
loop_
_entity.id
_entity.type
_entity.pdbx_description
1 polymer ?
#
loop_
_entity_poly.entity_id
_entity_poly.type
_entity_poly.pdbx_seq_one_letter_code
_entity_poly.pdbx_strand_id
1 'polypeptide(L)'
;MAARSKKPVIAAQLYTLREFLKTPADMARTLKRVKKIGYDAAQISGVGPIEPAELRRIMLDAGVEPIGGHISLDEFRADVGKAIADCQGWGISYVAIPWLSYKAFTSMGDWKKLGREFDGYAKRLAQAGITLQYHNHMFEFERFGIRKGRGGQTILDLLYANTRLLQAELDIGWVVRGGHDP
;
A
#
# COMPACT_ATOMS: atom_id res chain seq x y z
N MET A 1 28.31 7.11 -19.10
CA MET A 1 27.47 8.26 -18.72
C MET A 1 26.83 7.96 -17.37
N ALA A 2 27.09 8.76 -16.34
CA ALA A 2 26.41 8.60 -15.06
C ALA A 2 24.92 8.91 -15.26
N ALA A 3 24.03 7.99 -14.90
CA ALA A 3 22.59 8.25 -14.93
C ALA A 3 22.29 9.49 -14.07
N ARG A 4 21.73 10.53 -14.68
CA ARG A 4 21.20 11.68 -13.92
C ARG A 4 20.21 11.12 -12.91
N SER A 5 20.53 11.23 -11.62
CA SER A 5 19.60 10.97 -10.53
C SER A 5 18.34 11.78 -10.79
N LYS A 6 17.21 11.11 -11.09
CA LYS A 6 15.92 11.76 -11.15
C LYS A 6 15.62 12.28 -9.74
N LYS A 7 15.20 13.54 -9.62
CA LYS A 7 14.75 14.09 -8.34
C LYS A 7 13.67 13.15 -7.76
N PRO A 8 13.72 12.84 -6.45
CA PRO A 8 12.67 12.07 -5.81
C PRO A 8 11.31 12.75 -6.01
N VAL A 9 10.27 11.96 -6.27
CA VAL A 9 8.89 12.45 -6.32
C VAL A 9 8.33 12.40 -4.90
N ILE A 10 7.82 13.53 -4.43
CA ILE A 10 7.13 13.62 -3.14
C ILE A 10 5.63 13.48 -3.41
N ALA A 11 5.00 12.50 -2.79
CA ALA A 11 3.58 12.21 -2.96
C ALA A 11 2.82 12.27 -1.63
N ALA A 12 1.57 12.72 -1.67
CA ALA A 12 0.69 12.74 -0.51
C ALA A 12 -0.08 11.41 -0.39
N GLN A 13 -0.16 10.84 0.82
CA GLN A 13 -1.08 9.74 1.11
C GLN A 13 -2.49 10.31 1.40
N LEU A 14 -3.42 10.08 0.46
CA LEU A 14 -4.77 10.66 0.47
C LEU A 14 -5.62 10.23 1.68
N TYR A 15 -5.32 9.13 2.36
CA TYR A 15 -6.00 8.76 3.60
C TYR A 15 -5.95 9.86 4.67
N THR A 16 -4.90 10.69 4.65
CA THR A 16 -4.77 11.89 5.50
C THR A 16 -5.94 12.85 5.33
N LEU A 17 -6.53 12.88 4.13
CA LEU A 17 -7.59 13.80 3.71
C LEU A 17 -8.94 13.10 3.50
N ARG A 18 -9.06 11.84 3.92
CA ARG A 18 -10.24 10.97 3.66
C ARG A 18 -11.59 11.59 3.98
N GLU A 19 -11.68 12.50 4.94
CA GLU A 19 -12.92 13.20 5.29
C GLU A 19 -13.38 14.20 4.22
N PHE A 20 -12.45 14.67 3.36
CA PHE A 20 -12.69 15.58 2.25
C PHE A 20 -12.66 14.90 0.87
N LEU A 21 -12.77 13.56 0.85
CA LEU A 21 -12.69 12.75 -0.37
C LEU A 21 -13.94 11.87 -0.55
N LYS A 22 -15.10 12.30 -0.03
CA LYS A 22 -16.31 11.45 -0.01
C LYS A 22 -17.11 11.47 -1.32
N THR A 23 -17.05 12.57 -2.07
CA THR A 23 -17.76 12.73 -3.36
C THR A 23 -16.81 13.20 -4.46
N PRO A 24 -17.10 12.97 -5.75
CA PRO A 24 -16.28 13.48 -6.86
C PRO A 24 -16.03 14.99 -6.79
N ALA A 25 -17.03 15.77 -6.36
CA ALA A 25 -16.89 17.22 -6.20
C ALA A 25 -15.95 17.61 -5.05
N ASP A 26 -15.99 16.88 -3.93
CA ASP A 26 -15.03 17.06 -2.83
C ASP A 26 -13.61 16.67 -3.26
N MET A 27 -13.45 15.53 -3.94
CA MET A 27 -12.17 15.07 -4.47
C MET A 27 -11.53 16.12 -5.37
N ALA A 28 -12.29 16.67 -6.34
CA ALA A 28 -11.79 17.71 -7.23
C ALA A 28 -11.36 18.99 -6.49
N ARG A 29 -12.11 19.43 -5.48
CA ARG A 29 -11.73 20.59 -4.64
C ARG A 29 -10.48 20.31 -3.81
N THR A 30 -10.40 19.14 -3.20
CA THR A 30 -9.31 18.72 -2.33
C THR A 30 -8.01 18.55 -3.12
N LEU A 31 -8.05 17.90 -4.28
CA LEU A 31 -6.87 17.66 -5.12
C LEU A 31 -6.28 18.96 -5.69
N LYS A 32 -7.11 19.95 -6.02
CA LYS A 32 -6.62 21.30 -6.38
C LYS A 32 -5.83 21.95 -5.24
N ARG A 33 -6.25 21.73 -3.98
CA ARG A 33 -5.51 22.22 -2.80
C ARG A 33 -4.21 21.44 -2.59
N VAL A 34 -4.23 20.12 -2.76
CA VAL A 34 -3.03 19.27 -2.72
C VAL A 34 -1.98 19.77 -3.71
N LYS A 35 -2.38 20.04 -4.95
CA LYS A 35 -1.50 20.64 -5.97
C LYS A 35 -0.98 22.01 -5.56
N LYS A 36 -1.85 22.89 -5.05
CA LYS A 36 -1.48 24.25 -4.60
C LYS A 36 -0.46 24.22 -3.45
N ILE A 37 -0.50 23.21 -2.58
CA ILE A 37 0.48 23.01 -1.51
C ILE A 37 1.86 22.60 -2.06
N GLY A 38 1.90 21.96 -3.23
CA GLY A 38 3.12 21.58 -3.92
C GLY A 38 3.30 20.07 -4.13
N TYR A 39 2.28 19.25 -3.85
CA TYR A 39 2.33 17.83 -4.17
C TYR A 39 1.89 17.60 -5.62
N ASP A 40 2.83 17.10 -6.44
CA ASP A 40 2.59 16.75 -7.84
C ASP A 40 2.03 15.33 -8.01
N ALA A 41 2.04 14.54 -6.93
CA ALA A 41 1.63 13.15 -6.93
C ALA A 41 0.89 12.78 -5.64
N ALA A 42 0.09 11.72 -5.69
CA ALA A 42 -0.58 11.18 -4.52
C ALA A 42 -0.80 9.66 -4.61
N GLN A 43 -0.84 9.00 -3.45
CA GLN A 43 -1.27 7.62 -3.29
C GLN A 43 -2.75 7.58 -2.94
N ILE A 44 -3.53 6.79 -3.69
CA ILE A 44 -4.98 6.68 -3.54
C ILE A 44 -5.31 5.84 -2.30
N SER A 45 -6.10 6.40 -1.38
CA SER A 45 -6.63 5.69 -0.21
C SER A 45 -7.76 6.49 0.41
N GLY A 46 -8.70 5.80 1.07
CA GLY A 46 -9.76 6.45 1.85
C GLY A 46 -10.73 7.33 1.04
N VAL A 47 -10.84 7.09 -0.26
CA VAL A 47 -11.76 7.79 -1.16
C VAL A 47 -13.17 7.19 -1.04
N GLY A 48 -14.20 8.03 -1.17
CA GLY A 48 -15.59 7.58 -1.27
C GLY A 48 -15.88 6.87 -2.60
N PRO A 49 -17.11 6.34 -2.77
CA PRO A 49 -17.50 5.61 -3.98
C PRO A 49 -17.31 6.44 -5.25
N ILE A 50 -16.53 5.92 -6.19
CA ILE A 50 -16.27 6.54 -7.48
C ILE A 50 -15.73 5.48 -8.45
N GLU A 51 -16.04 5.61 -9.74
CA GLU A 51 -15.40 4.79 -10.77
C GLU A 51 -13.89 5.09 -10.85
N PRO A 52 -13.00 4.08 -10.86
CA PRO A 52 -11.56 4.28 -10.84
C PRO A 52 -11.03 5.20 -11.95
N ALA A 53 -11.54 5.07 -13.18
CA ALA A 53 -11.14 5.91 -14.30
C ALA A 53 -11.55 7.38 -14.11
N GLU A 54 -12.69 7.63 -13.46
CA GLU A 54 -13.17 8.98 -13.14
C GLU A 54 -12.31 9.61 -12.05
N LEU A 55 -11.91 8.84 -11.02
CA LEU A 55 -10.96 9.34 -10.03
C LEU A 55 -9.62 9.72 -10.66
N ARG A 56 -9.09 8.87 -11.56
CA ARG A 56 -7.85 9.18 -12.31
C ARG A 56 -8.01 10.50 -13.06
N ARG A 57 -9.11 10.68 -13.79
CA ARG A 57 -9.38 11.93 -14.53
C ARG A 57 -9.39 13.14 -13.60
N ILE A 58 -10.09 13.08 -12.47
CA ILE A 58 -10.14 14.16 -11.48
C ILE A 58 -8.75 14.50 -10.92
N MET A 59 -7.92 13.49 -10.64
CA MET A 59 -6.54 13.67 -10.18
C MET A 59 -5.69 14.38 -11.24
N LEU A 60 -5.74 13.91 -12.49
CA LEU A 60 -4.99 14.50 -13.61
C LEU A 60 -5.45 15.92 -13.94
N ASP A 61 -6.76 16.20 -13.91
CA ASP A 61 -7.33 17.53 -14.11
C ASP A 61 -6.87 18.53 -13.03
N ALA A 62 -6.60 18.04 -11.81
CA ALA A 62 -6.02 18.83 -10.73
C ALA A 62 -4.48 18.94 -10.82
N GLY A 63 -3.84 18.25 -11.77
CA GLY A 63 -2.39 18.20 -11.94
C GLY A 63 -1.67 17.35 -10.89
N VAL A 64 -2.33 16.34 -10.33
CA VAL A 64 -1.79 15.40 -9.33
C VAL A 64 -1.75 13.99 -9.95
N GLU A 65 -0.55 13.42 -10.12
CA GLU A 65 -0.40 12.07 -10.67
C GLU A 65 -0.71 11.00 -9.60
N PRO A 66 -1.57 10.00 -9.89
CA PRO A 66 -1.70 8.84 -9.03
C PRO A 66 -0.45 7.94 -9.18
N ILE A 67 0.25 7.68 -8.08
CA ILE A 67 1.50 6.87 -8.10
C ILE A 67 1.34 5.47 -7.51
N GLY A 68 0.24 5.22 -6.81
CA GLY A 68 -0.06 3.96 -6.17
C GLY A 68 -1.39 4.01 -5.44
N GLY A 69 -1.77 2.90 -4.80
CA GLY A 69 -3.03 2.81 -4.07
C GLY A 69 -2.93 1.89 -2.85
N HIS A 70 -3.87 2.05 -1.93
CA HIS A 70 -4.10 1.15 -0.80
C HIS A 70 -5.41 0.41 -1.01
N ILE A 71 -5.35 -0.93 -0.97
CA ILE A 71 -6.52 -1.81 -1.02
C ILE A 71 -6.41 -2.77 0.16
N SER A 72 -7.50 -2.91 0.93
CA SER A 72 -7.49 -3.76 2.13
C SER A 72 -7.35 -5.25 1.79
N LEU A 73 -6.85 -6.04 2.75
CA LEU A 73 -6.80 -7.49 2.59
C LEU A 73 -8.19 -8.10 2.34
N ASP A 74 -9.23 -7.56 2.97
CA ASP A 74 -10.59 -8.07 2.80
C ASP A 74 -11.12 -7.83 1.38
N GLU A 75 -10.78 -6.70 0.76
CA GLU A 75 -11.09 -6.44 -0.65
C GLU A 75 -10.32 -7.39 -1.60
N PHE A 76 -9.04 -7.67 -1.33
CA PHE A 76 -8.28 -8.67 -2.08
C PHE A 76 -8.86 -10.08 -1.96
N ARG A 77 -9.34 -10.44 -0.77
CA ARG A 77 -10.00 -11.73 -0.49
C ARG A 77 -11.35 -11.84 -1.17
N ALA A 78 -12.11 -10.75 -1.19
CA ALA A 78 -13.40 -10.70 -1.85
C ALA A 78 -13.25 -10.84 -3.36
N ASP A 79 -12.40 -10.01 -3.98
CA ASP A 79 -12.18 -10.04 -5.43
C ASP A 79 -10.88 -9.33 -5.84
N VAL A 80 -9.79 -10.07 -5.92
CA VAL A 80 -8.52 -9.57 -6.48
C VAL A 80 -8.62 -9.22 -7.98
N GLY A 81 -9.59 -9.76 -8.73
CA GLY A 81 -9.86 -9.34 -10.11
C GLY A 81 -10.36 -7.90 -10.16
N LYS A 82 -11.29 -7.56 -9.26
CA LYS A 82 -11.71 -6.18 -9.05
C LYS A 82 -10.54 -5.29 -8.61
N ALA A 83 -9.71 -5.73 -7.67
CA ALA A 83 -8.54 -4.95 -7.24
C ALA A 83 -7.58 -4.63 -8.41
N ILE A 84 -7.36 -5.58 -9.32
CA ILE A 84 -6.58 -5.37 -10.56
C ILE A 84 -7.27 -4.33 -11.45
N ALA A 85 -8.59 -4.46 -11.67
CA ALA A 85 -9.36 -3.52 -12.50
C ALA A 85 -9.34 -2.10 -11.91
N ASP A 86 -9.45 -1.96 -10.59
CA ASP A 86 -9.35 -0.67 -9.90
C ASP A 86 -7.98 -0.04 -10.12
N CYS A 87 -6.89 -0.80 -9.95
CA CYS A 87 -5.53 -0.33 -10.21
C CYS A 87 -5.33 0.12 -11.67
N GLN A 88 -5.88 -0.63 -12.63
CA GLN A 88 -5.83 -0.27 -14.05
C GLN A 88 -6.62 1.00 -14.35
N GLY A 89 -7.82 1.15 -13.78
CA GLY A 89 -8.62 2.36 -13.96
C GLY A 89 -8.00 3.59 -13.30
N TRP A 90 -7.35 3.43 -12.14
CA TRP A 90 -6.52 4.47 -11.53
C TRP A 90 -5.25 4.75 -12.34
N GLY A 91 -4.83 3.82 -13.19
CA GLY A 91 -3.61 3.89 -14.00
C GLY A 91 -2.34 3.84 -13.16
N ILE A 92 -2.32 2.98 -12.13
CA ILE A 92 -1.19 2.80 -11.21
C ILE A 92 -0.53 1.44 -11.42
N SER A 93 0.76 1.34 -11.09
CA SER A 93 1.53 0.09 -11.16
C SER A 93 1.95 -0.44 -9.79
N TYR A 94 1.56 0.22 -8.70
CA TYR A 94 1.89 -0.16 -7.33
C TYR A 94 0.63 -0.13 -6.47
N VAL A 95 0.36 -1.20 -5.74
CA VAL A 95 -0.73 -1.24 -4.76
C VAL A 95 -0.25 -1.91 -3.49
N ALA A 96 -0.54 -1.31 -2.34
CA ALA A 96 -0.17 -1.87 -1.05
C ALA A 96 -1.39 -2.39 -0.30
N ILE A 97 -1.20 -3.50 0.43
CA ILE A 97 -2.09 -3.86 1.53
C ILE A 97 -1.66 -3.01 2.74
N PRO A 98 -2.52 -2.09 3.23
CA PRO A 98 -2.07 -1.04 4.14
C PRO A 98 -2.12 -1.43 5.60
N TRP A 99 -2.91 -2.44 5.97
CA TRP A 99 -3.20 -2.77 7.36
C TRP A 99 -3.73 -4.20 7.45
N LEU A 100 -3.50 -4.83 8.59
CA LEU A 100 -4.03 -6.14 8.94
C LEU A 100 -4.79 -6.08 10.27
N SER A 101 -5.93 -6.76 10.32
CA SER A 101 -6.62 -7.09 11.57
C SER A 101 -5.83 -8.16 12.35
N TYR A 102 -4.62 -7.80 12.77
CA TYR A 102 -3.55 -8.71 13.22
C TYR A 102 -3.95 -9.60 14.40
N LYS A 103 -4.92 -9.17 15.23
CA LYS A 103 -5.48 -9.97 16.33
C LYS A 103 -6.13 -11.28 15.86
N ALA A 104 -6.48 -11.41 14.58
CA ALA A 104 -6.98 -12.64 13.99
C ALA A 104 -5.88 -13.69 13.72
N PHE A 105 -4.60 -13.31 13.76
CA PHE A 105 -3.45 -14.18 13.49
C PHE A 105 -2.69 -14.40 14.79
N THR A 106 -2.74 -15.61 15.33
CA THR A 106 -2.26 -15.88 16.70
C THR A 106 -0.99 -16.73 16.74
N SER A 107 -0.60 -17.29 15.60
CA SER A 107 0.54 -18.21 15.50
C SER A 107 1.45 -17.89 14.31
N MET A 108 2.69 -18.35 14.40
CA MET A 108 3.63 -18.34 13.27
C MET A 108 3.04 -19.05 12.03
N GLY A 109 2.20 -20.07 12.22
CA GLY A 109 1.54 -20.78 11.13
C GLY A 109 0.55 -19.89 10.36
N ASP A 110 -0.20 -19.05 11.07
CA ASP A 110 -1.16 -18.11 10.49
C ASP A 110 -0.45 -17.08 9.61
N TRP A 111 0.65 -16.49 10.11
CA TRP A 111 1.47 -15.54 9.37
C TRP A 111 2.11 -16.16 8.13
N LYS A 112 2.62 -17.39 8.22
CA LYS A 112 3.14 -18.13 7.06
C LYS A 112 2.04 -18.42 6.02
N LYS A 113 0.81 -18.69 6.46
CA LYS A 113 -0.33 -18.88 5.57
C LYS A 113 -0.68 -17.57 4.85
N LEU A 114 -0.69 -16.45 5.58
CA LEU A 114 -0.92 -15.13 5.00
C LEU A 114 0.18 -14.74 4.00
N GLY A 115 1.45 -15.03 4.28
CA GLY A 115 2.54 -14.81 3.32
C GLY A 115 2.37 -15.59 2.00
N ARG A 116 1.80 -16.81 2.05
CA ARG A 116 1.45 -17.57 0.84
C ARG A 116 0.25 -16.99 0.10
N GLU A 117 -0.71 -16.45 0.84
CA GLU A 117 -1.86 -15.72 0.27
C GLU A 117 -1.38 -14.48 -0.50
N PHE A 118 -0.46 -13.70 0.07
CA PHE A 118 0.17 -12.56 -0.59
C PHE A 118 0.96 -12.94 -1.84
N ASP A 119 1.69 -14.05 -1.83
CA ASP A 119 2.37 -14.56 -3.04
C ASP A 119 1.36 -14.86 -4.16
N GLY A 120 0.20 -15.43 -3.84
CA GLY A 120 -0.89 -15.64 -4.78
C GLY A 120 -1.39 -14.34 -5.42
N TYR A 121 -1.62 -13.31 -4.61
CA TYR A 121 -2.01 -11.98 -5.10
C TYR A 121 -0.91 -11.32 -5.93
N ALA A 122 0.34 -11.34 -5.46
CA ALA A 122 1.47 -10.74 -6.14
C ALA A 122 1.68 -11.35 -7.53
N LYS A 123 1.52 -12.67 -7.68
CA LYS A 123 1.57 -13.35 -8.99
C LYS A 123 0.48 -12.88 -9.94
N ARG A 124 -0.76 -12.75 -9.46
CA ARG A 124 -1.90 -12.27 -10.28
C ARG A 124 -1.75 -10.81 -10.68
N LEU A 125 -1.31 -9.95 -9.77
CA LEU A 125 -1.02 -8.54 -10.04
C LEU A 125 0.14 -8.38 -11.04
N ALA A 126 1.21 -9.17 -10.88
CA ALA A 126 2.36 -9.12 -11.78
C ALA A 126 2.00 -9.48 -13.23
N GLN A 127 1.08 -10.43 -13.44
CA GLN A 127 0.54 -10.75 -14.78
C GLN A 127 -0.18 -9.56 -15.43
N ALA A 128 -0.71 -8.64 -14.62
CA ALA A 128 -1.35 -7.40 -15.07
C ALA A 128 -0.41 -6.18 -15.05
N GLY A 129 0.90 -6.38 -14.81
CA GLY A 129 1.89 -5.30 -14.74
C GLY A 129 1.82 -4.45 -13.47
N ILE A 130 1.20 -4.96 -12.41
CA ILE A 130 1.05 -4.29 -11.11
C ILE A 130 1.92 -4.98 -10.06
N THR A 131 2.61 -4.20 -9.25
CA THR A 131 3.43 -4.69 -8.13
C THR A 131 2.63 -4.62 -6.85
N LEU A 132 2.52 -5.75 -6.15
CA LEU A 132 1.98 -5.78 -4.79
C LEU A 132 3.04 -5.32 -3.79
N GLN A 133 2.62 -4.42 -2.90
CA GLN A 133 3.39 -3.96 -1.75
C GLN A 133 2.68 -4.34 -0.45
N TYR A 134 3.44 -4.35 0.63
CA TYR A 134 2.90 -4.38 1.99
C TYR A 134 3.42 -3.16 2.75
N HIS A 135 2.50 -2.43 3.39
CA HIS A 135 2.82 -1.26 4.22
C HIS A 135 2.85 -1.69 5.69
N ASN A 136 4.02 -1.61 6.31
CA ASN A 136 4.20 -2.07 7.68
C ASN A 136 3.64 -1.07 8.71
N HIS A 137 3.23 -1.60 9.85
CA HIS A 137 2.99 -0.86 11.07
C HIS A 137 4.00 -1.29 12.15
N MET A 138 3.72 -1.03 13.43
CA MET A 138 4.63 -1.41 14.53
C MET A 138 4.52 -2.87 14.94
N PHE A 139 3.35 -3.50 14.77
CA PHE A 139 3.12 -4.85 15.29
C PHE A 139 3.88 -5.90 14.48
N GLU A 140 4.21 -5.63 13.22
CA GLU A 140 4.88 -6.59 12.34
C GLU A 140 6.33 -6.86 12.73
N PHE A 141 6.86 -6.07 13.66
CA PHE A 141 8.16 -6.28 14.29
C PHE A 141 8.12 -7.24 15.48
N GLU A 142 6.92 -7.64 15.94
CA GLU A 142 6.78 -8.72 16.94
C GLU A 142 7.37 -10.03 16.40
N ARG A 143 7.97 -10.82 17.30
CA ARG A 143 8.79 -11.98 16.93
C ARG A 143 8.21 -13.29 17.42
N PHE A 144 8.28 -14.30 16.58
CA PHE A 144 8.00 -15.69 16.91
C PHE A 144 9.28 -16.51 17.07
N GLY A 145 9.23 -17.53 17.94
CA GLY A 145 10.30 -18.53 18.04
C GLY A 145 11.55 -18.06 18.80
N ILE A 146 11.43 -17.04 19.64
CA ILE A 146 12.52 -16.61 20.54
C ILE A 146 12.85 -17.76 21.50
N ARG A 147 14.15 -18.10 21.63
CA ARG A 147 14.63 -19.09 22.60
C ARG A 147 15.70 -18.45 23.48
N LYS A 148 15.48 -18.46 24.81
CA LYS A 148 16.40 -17.86 25.80
C LYS A 148 16.80 -16.40 25.43
N GLY A 149 15.82 -15.61 24.98
CA GLY A 149 16.03 -14.20 24.59
C GLY A 149 16.82 -14.00 23.29
N ARG A 150 17.05 -15.06 22.49
CA ARG A 150 17.82 -14.99 21.23
C ARG A 150 17.04 -15.57 20.06
N GLY A 151 17.37 -15.08 18.86
CA GLY A 151 16.77 -15.51 17.61
C GLY A 151 15.28 -15.16 17.49
N GLY A 152 14.61 -15.82 16.55
CA GLY A 152 13.21 -15.57 16.22
C GLY A 152 13.04 -14.73 14.95
N GLN A 153 11.89 -14.90 14.30
CA GLN A 153 11.51 -14.22 13.06
C GLN A 153 10.44 -13.18 13.37
N THR A 154 10.56 -11.99 12.79
CA THR A 154 9.50 -10.98 12.82
C THR A 154 8.30 -11.43 11.99
N ILE A 155 7.13 -10.84 12.19
CA ILE A 155 5.99 -11.05 11.30
C ILE A 155 6.35 -10.62 9.87
N LEU A 156 7.09 -9.50 9.69
CA LEU A 156 7.60 -9.11 8.36
C LEU A 156 8.42 -10.23 7.71
N ASP A 157 9.37 -10.84 8.43
CA ASP A 157 10.15 -11.97 7.90
C ASP A 157 9.24 -13.11 7.41
N LEU A 158 8.17 -13.41 8.16
CA LEU A 158 7.22 -14.46 7.83
C LEU A 158 6.37 -14.12 6.59
N LEU A 159 6.01 -12.85 6.41
CA LEU A 159 5.26 -12.36 5.24
C LEU A 159 6.12 -12.41 3.97
N TYR A 160 7.37 -11.95 4.02
CA TYR A 160 8.27 -11.90 2.87
C TYR A 160 8.94 -13.25 2.53
N ALA A 161 8.94 -14.23 3.45
CA ALA A 161 9.65 -15.49 3.26
C ALA A 161 9.25 -16.29 2.00
N ASN A 162 8.03 -16.11 1.49
CA ASN A 162 7.48 -16.96 0.44
C ASN A 162 7.64 -16.39 -0.98
N THR A 163 7.97 -15.11 -1.15
CA THR A 163 7.94 -14.48 -2.48
C THR A 163 8.90 -13.31 -2.62
N ARG A 164 9.42 -13.14 -3.84
CA ARG A 164 10.18 -11.95 -4.24
C ARG A 164 9.33 -10.94 -5.01
N LEU A 165 8.05 -11.26 -5.24
CA LEU A 165 7.10 -10.41 -5.97
C LEU A 165 6.38 -9.41 -5.05
N LEU A 166 6.37 -9.68 -3.74
CA LEU A 166 5.90 -8.74 -2.72
C LEU A 166 7.02 -7.74 -2.41
N GLN A 167 6.76 -6.46 -2.60
CA GLN A 167 7.67 -5.39 -2.23
C GLN A 167 7.27 -4.73 -0.91
N ALA A 168 8.19 -3.98 -0.32
CA ALA A 168 7.89 -3.17 0.86
C ALA A 168 7.44 -1.78 0.43
N GLU A 169 6.35 -1.31 1.04
CA GLU A 169 6.13 0.12 1.24
C GLU A 169 6.53 0.42 2.69
N LEU A 170 7.81 0.68 2.92
CA LEU A 170 8.33 0.79 4.27
C LEU A 170 7.90 2.12 4.92
N ASP A 171 7.15 2.05 6.02
CA ASP A 171 6.83 3.20 6.85
C ASP A 171 7.84 3.35 7.98
N ILE A 172 8.72 4.33 7.83
CA ILE A 172 9.80 4.62 8.78
C ILE A 172 9.29 5.10 10.14
N GLY A 173 8.12 5.75 10.20
CA GLY A 173 7.52 6.20 11.46
C GLY A 173 7.04 5.01 12.28
N TRP A 174 6.45 4.01 11.61
CA TRP A 174 6.04 2.78 12.26
C TRP A 174 7.21 1.86 12.64
N VAL A 175 8.29 1.85 11.86
CA VAL A 175 9.54 1.16 12.22
C VAL A 175 10.07 1.70 13.55
N VAL A 176 10.25 3.03 13.64
CA VAL A 176 10.72 3.69 14.86
C VAL A 176 9.76 3.44 16.03
N ARG A 177 8.45 3.51 15.79
CA ARG A 177 7.44 3.22 16.82
C ARG A 177 7.45 1.76 17.29
N GLY A 178 7.89 0.83 16.46
CA GLY A 178 8.16 -0.55 16.83
C GLY A 178 9.45 -0.73 17.63
N GLY A 179 10.26 0.32 17.80
CA GLY A 179 11.56 0.26 18.49
C GLY A 179 12.72 -0.19 17.58
N HIS A 180 12.59 0.00 16.27
CA HIS A 180 13.57 -0.40 15.26
C HIS A 180 14.18 0.82 14.53
N ASP A 181 15.32 0.59 13.87
CA ASP A 181 16.02 1.57 13.02
C ASP A 181 15.64 1.35 11.54
N PRO A 182 15.08 2.35 10.83
CA PRO A 182 14.57 2.21 9.45
C PRO A 182 15.62 2.12 8.34
#